data_AF-A0A2E3HVM6-F1
#
_entry.id   AF-A0A2E3HVM6-F1
#
_cell.length_a   1.000
_cell.length_b   1.000
_cell.length_c   1.000
_cell.angle_alpha   90.00
_cell.angle_beta   90.00
_cell.angle_gamma   90.00
#
_symmetry.space_group_name_H-M   'P 1'
#
loop_
_entity.id
_entity.type
_entity.pdbx_description
1 polymer ?
#
loop_
_entity_poly.entity_id
_entity_poly.type
_entity_poly.pdbx_seq_one_letter_code
_entity_poly.pdbx_strand_id
1 'polypeptide(L)'
;MKMIVKGVARAEETSDRQIRSVATAIQVPLVIRLVRYVRIPHIMVKFSRRNVFMRDQYACQYTGEVYPKHLLTIDHVVPRSRGGMTTWDNIVTACRKCNIKKGNRTPSEANMMLIRKPKSPTIISYMHMSYQFRHDPSWKKYLYLN
;
A
#
# COMPACT_ATOMS: atom_id res chain seq x y z
N MET A 1 16.10 2.49 14.61
CA MET A 1 16.93 3.13 15.66
C MET A 1 18.30 3.64 15.21
N LYS A 2 18.94 3.08 14.17
CA LYS A 2 20.26 3.56 13.70
C LYS A 2 20.36 5.09 13.52
N MET A 3 19.30 5.75 13.04
CA MET A 3 19.29 7.20 12.83
C MET A 3 19.25 8.01 14.14
N ILE A 4 18.55 7.54 15.17
CA ILE A 4 18.51 8.22 16.48
C ILE A 4 19.85 8.08 17.18
N VAL A 5 20.40 6.86 17.23
CA VAL A 5 21.71 6.59 17.88
C VAL A 5 22.84 7.38 17.22
N LYS A 6 22.75 7.63 15.91
CA LYS A 6 23.72 8.44 15.15
C LYS A 6 23.45 9.95 15.22
N GLY A 7 22.45 10.42 15.98
CA GLY A 7 22.09 11.83 16.08
C GLY A 7 21.52 12.45 14.79
N VAL A 8 21.10 11.62 13.83
CA VAL A 8 20.52 12.07 12.53
C VAL A 8 19.02 12.37 12.66
N ALA A 9 18.38 11.78 13.65
CA ALA A 9 16.97 11.99 13.98
C ALA A 9 16.79 12.15 15.49
N ARG A 10 15.76 12.89 15.89
CA ARG A 10 15.28 12.97 17.27
C ARG A 10 13.91 12.31 17.39
N ALA A 11 13.63 11.71 18.55
CA ALA A 11 12.30 11.22 18.86
C ALA A 11 11.41 12.41 19.24
N GLU A 12 10.22 12.45 18.66
CA GLU A 12 9.18 13.44 18.97
C GLU A 12 8.05 12.80 19.80
N GLU A 13 7.85 11.49 19.65
CA GLU A 13 6.93 10.68 20.45
C GLU A 13 7.61 9.36 20.85
N THR A 14 7.34 8.90 22.06
CA THR A 14 7.89 7.65 22.61
C THR A 14 6.80 6.85 23.30
N SER A 15 6.86 5.51 23.22
CA SER A 15 5.99 4.65 24.02
C SER A 15 6.56 4.39 25.40
N ASP A 16 5.78 3.80 26.31
CA ASP A 16 6.23 3.35 27.63
C ASP A 16 7.15 2.12 27.59
N ARG A 17 7.27 1.47 26.43
CA ARG A 17 8.14 0.31 26.24
C ARG A 17 9.58 0.75 26.02
N GLN A 18 10.50 0.03 26.64
CA GLN A 18 11.94 0.21 26.46
C GLN A 18 12.56 -0.90 25.60
N ILE A 19 13.51 -0.52 24.76
CA ILE A 19 14.46 -1.45 24.13
C ILE A 19 15.77 -1.36 24.89
N ARG A 20 16.29 -2.51 25.29
CA ARG A 20 17.51 -2.63 26.09
C ARG A 20 18.61 -3.35 25.31
N SER A 21 19.83 -2.87 25.48
CA SER A 21 21.08 -3.57 25.16
C SER A 21 21.85 -3.82 26.47
N VAL A 22 22.99 -4.49 26.39
CA VAL A 22 23.86 -4.72 27.55
C VAL A 22 24.29 -3.42 28.24
N ALA A 23 24.43 -2.32 27.47
CA ALA A 23 24.97 -1.05 27.97
C ALA A 23 23.97 0.12 27.97
N THR A 24 22.75 -0.03 27.42
CA THR A 24 21.85 1.12 27.22
C THR A 24 20.38 0.69 27.20
N ALA A 25 19.51 1.54 27.72
CA ALA A 25 18.06 1.45 27.54
C ALA A 25 17.54 2.71 26.84
N ILE A 26 16.69 2.56 25.83
CA ILE A 26 16.07 3.67 25.11
C ILE A 26 14.56 3.40 25.04
N GLN A 27 13.74 4.43 25.28
CA GLN A 27 12.30 4.34 25.03
C GLN A 27 12.04 4.11 23.54
N VAL A 28 11.08 3.24 23.21
CA VAL A 28 10.74 2.95 21.82
C VAL A 28 10.22 4.24 21.17
N PRO A 29 10.92 4.77 20.15
CA PRO A 29 10.48 5.95 19.44
C PRO A 29 9.28 5.58 18.56
N LEU A 30 8.16 6.29 18.73
CA LEU A 30 6.97 6.16 17.90
C LEU A 30 7.05 7.07 16.69
N VAL A 31 7.52 8.31 16.88
CA VAL A 31 7.69 9.29 15.80
C VAL A 31 9.07 9.91 15.89
N ILE A 32 9.73 10.06 14.74
CA ILE A 32 11.06 10.67 14.65
C ILE A 32 11.06 11.82 13.65
N ARG A 33 11.79 12.88 13.97
CA ARG A 33 12.08 14.00 13.07
C ARG A 33 13.55 13.99 12.69
N LEU A 34 13.84 14.16 11.41
CA LEU A 34 15.20 14.34 10.93
C LEU A 34 15.72 15.72 11.37
N VAL A 35 16.91 15.78 11.97
CA VAL A 35 17.52 17.05 12.39
C VAL A 35 18.46 17.64 11.35
N ARG A 36 18.69 16.89 10.26
CA ARG A 36 19.44 17.32 9.09
C ARG A 36 18.86 16.66 7.85
N TYR A 37 19.12 17.25 6.70
CA TYR A 37 18.69 16.66 5.43
C TYR A 37 19.33 15.29 5.23
N VAL A 38 18.49 14.31 4.88
CA VAL A 38 18.91 12.98 4.46
C VAL A 38 18.22 12.70 3.14
N ARG A 39 18.99 12.38 2.10
CA ARG A 39 18.41 11.94 0.83
C ARG A 39 17.74 10.59 1.05
N ILE A 40 16.41 10.59 1.11
CA ILE A 40 15.62 9.36 1.13
C ILE A 40 15.47 8.92 -0.34
N PRO A 41 15.95 7.72 -0.71
CA PRO A 41 15.74 7.21 -2.07
C PRO A 41 14.23 7.14 -2.37
N HIS A 42 13.84 7.38 -3.62
CA HIS A 42 12.43 7.23 -4.03
C HIS A 42 12.00 5.77 -3.81
N ILE A 43 11.28 5.53 -2.72
CA ILE A 43 10.75 4.20 -2.39
C ILE A 43 9.54 3.98 -3.28
N MET A 44 9.70 3.14 -4.31
CA MET A 44 8.58 2.66 -5.11
C MET A 44 7.83 1.57 -4.34
N VAL A 45 6.50 1.60 -4.42
CA VAL A 45 5.67 0.56 -3.83
C VAL A 45 5.85 -0.73 -4.63
N LYS A 46 6.34 -1.77 -3.96
CA LYS A 46 6.57 -3.08 -4.60
C LYS A 46 5.26 -3.62 -5.15
N PHE A 47 5.27 -4.04 -6.41
CA PHE A 47 4.15 -4.74 -7.01
C PHE A 47 3.93 -6.10 -6.30
N SER A 48 2.72 -6.33 -5.80
CA SER A 48 2.31 -7.61 -5.23
C SER A 48 0.80 -7.72 -5.21
N ARG A 49 0.25 -8.94 -5.18
CA ARG A 49 -1.21 -9.16 -5.05
C ARG A 49 -1.80 -8.43 -3.83
N ARG A 50 -1.10 -8.47 -2.69
CA ARG A 50 -1.51 -7.78 -1.47
C ARG A 50 -1.61 -6.27 -1.71
N ASN A 51 -0.62 -5.68 -2.38
CA ASN A 51 -0.59 -4.24 -2.61
C ASN A 51 -1.60 -3.81 -3.69
N VAL A 52 -1.91 -4.65 -4.67
CA VAL A 52 -3.01 -4.41 -5.62
C VAL A 52 -4.35 -4.40 -4.90
N PHE A 53 -4.61 -5.38 -4.04
CA PHE A 53 -5.85 -5.43 -3.26
C PHE A 53 -5.98 -4.23 -2.32
N MET A 54 -4.88 -3.83 -1.67
CA MET A 54 -4.85 -2.65 -0.82
C MET A 54 -5.08 -1.35 -1.63
N ARG A 55 -4.43 -1.21 -2.78
CA ARG A 55 -4.63 -0.08 -3.72
C ARG A 55 -6.10 0.09 -4.09
N ASP A 56 -6.75 -1.03 -4.37
CA ASP A 56 -8.14 -1.07 -4.81
C ASP A 56 -9.12 -1.17 -3.63
N GLN A 57 -8.66 -0.98 -2.39
CA GLN A 57 -9.48 -1.02 -1.17
C GLN A 57 -10.28 -2.32 -1.02
N TYR A 58 -9.72 -3.44 -1.49
CA TYR A 58 -10.38 -4.75 -1.54
C TYR A 58 -11.70 -4.75 -2.32
N ALA A 59 -11.90 -3.75 -3.19
CA ALA A 59 -13.06 -3.61 -4.06
C ALA A 59 -12.79 -4.16 -5.46
N CYS A 60 -13.75 -4.89 -6.00
CA CYS A 60 -13.74 -5.32 -7.40
C CYS A 60 -13.80 -4.09 -8.31
N GLN A 61 -12.81 -3.90 -9.18
CA GLN A 61 -12.74 -2.73 -10.06
C GLN A 61 -13.78 -2.73 -11.19
N TYR A 62 -14.60 -3.78 -11.30
CA TYR A 62 -15.70 -3.88 -12.25
C TYR A 62 -17.09 -3.64 -11.65
N THR A 63 -17.25 -3.82 -10.34
CA THR A 63 -18.55 -3.68 -9.65
C THR A 63 -18.54 -2.67 -8.52
N GLY A 64 -17.38 -2.40 -7.92
CA GLY A 64 -17.21 -1.48 -6.80
C GLY A 64 -17.41 -2.13 -5.45
N GLU A 65 -18.04 -3.30 -5.44
CA GLU A 65 -18.28 -4.10 -4.24
C GLU A 65 -16.97 -4.54 -3.56
N VAL A 66 -16.94 -4.42 -2.24
CA VAL A 66 -15.85 -4.85 -1.37
C VAL A 66 -16.01 -6.32 -1.01
N TYR A 67 -14.93 -7.09 -1.07
CA TYR A 67 -14.95 -8.52 -0.75
C TYR A 67 -13.87 -8.90 0.26
N PRO A 68 -14.08 -9.99 1.03
CA PRO A 68 -13.02 -10.66 1.75
C PRO A 68 -11.88 -11.06 0.82
N LYS A 69 -10.63 -10.91 1.30
CA LYS A 69 -9.39 -11.18 0.54
C LYS A 69 -9.39 -12.53 -0.20
N HIS A 70 -9.95 -13.58 0.39
CA HIS A 70 -9.95 -14.93 -0.17
C HIS A 70 -10.93 -15.10 -1.36
N LEU A 71 -11.88 -14.18 -1.53
CA LEU A 71 -12.81 -14.16 -2.66
C LEU A 71 -12.32 -13.24 -3.81
N LEU A 72 -11.23 -12.51 -3.59
CA LEU A 72 -10.63 -11.62 -4.56
C LEU A 72 -9.56 -12.32 -5.39
N THR A 73 -9.51 -11.93 -6.66
CA THR A 73 -8.46 -12.28 -7.60
C THR A 73 -7.84 -11.03 -8.19
N ILE A 74 -6.65 -11.18 -8.79
CA ILE A 74 -6.13 -10.16 -9.71
C ILE A 74 -6.60 -10.50 -11.11
N ASP A 75 -6.90 -9.48 -11.91
CA ASP A 75 -7.19 -9.61 -13.33
C ASP A 75 -6.30 -8.69 -14.16
N HIS A 76 -5.95 -9.15 -15.35
CA HIS A 76 -5.18 -8.41 -16.34
C HIS A 76 -6.14 -7.65 -17.26
N VAL A 77 -6.13 -6.31 -17.21
CA VAL A 77 -7.00 -5.44 -18.03
C VAL A 77 -6.84 -5.77 -19.51
N VAL A 78 -5.61 -5.80 -20.02
CA VAL A 78 -5.24 -6.47 -21.27
C VAL A 78 -4.84 -7.90 -20.90
N PRO A 79 -5.54 -8.93 -21.40
CA PRO A 79 -5.24 -10.34 -21.08
C PRO A 79 -3.80 -10.74 -21.44
N ARG A 80 -3.21 -11.66 -20.66
CA ARG A 80 -1.87 -12.20 -20.96
C ARG A 80 -1.76 -12.82 -22.35
N SER A 81 -2.80 -13.51 -22.80
CA SER A 81 -2.87 -14.10 -24.14
C SER A 81 -2.83 -13.08 -25.27
N ARG A 82 -2.99 -11.79 -24.96
CA ARG A 82 -2.93 -10.66 -25.89
C ARG A 82 -1.74 -9.73 -25.59
N GLY A 83 -0.71 -10.24 -24.94
CA GLY A 83 0.51 -9.48 -24.63
C GLY A 83 0.42 -8.60 -23.38
N GLY A 84 -0.66 -8.69 -22.59
CA GLY A 84 -0.80 -7.92 -21.37
C GLY A 84 0.22 -8.28 -20.30
N MET A 85 1.02 -7.29 -19.88
CA MET A 85 2.05 -7.47 -18.87
C MET A 85 1.50 -7.51 -17.44
N THR A 86 2.23 -8.13 -16.51
CA THR A 86 1.90 -8.10 -15.08
C THR A 86 2.53 -6.87 -14.43
N THR A 87 1.91 -5.70 -14.62
CA THR A 87 2.40 -4.40 -14.12
C THR A 87 1.29 -3.65 -13.39
N TRP A 88 1.67 -2.58 -12.68
CA TRP A 88 0.72 -1.72 -11.97
C TRP A 88 -0.36 -1.13 -12.87
N ASP A 89 -0.04 -0.88 -14.14
CA ASP A 89 -0.92 -0.23 -15.12
C ASP A 89 -1.82 -1.21 -15.89
N ASN A 90 -1.69 -2.51 -15.62
CA ASN A 90 -2.49 -3.54 -16.28
C ASN A 90 -3.19 -4.49 -15.30
N ILE A 91 -2.90 -4.40 -14.00
CA ILE A 91 -3.47 -5.32 -13.01
C ILE A 91 -4.46 -4.59 -12.10
N VAL A 92 -5.63 -5.21 -11.92
CA VAL A 92 -6.70 -4.73 -11.04
C VAL A 92 -7.22 -5.84 -10.14
N THR A 93 -7.89 -5.45 -9.06
CA THR A 93 -8.65 -6.35 -8.20
C THR A 93 -9.98 -6.69 -8.86
N ALA A 94 -10.34 -7.97 -8.89
CA ALA A 94 -11.60 -8.45 -9.41
C ALA A 94 -12.18 -9.57 -8.54
N CYS A 95 -13.50 -9.58 -8.35
CA CYS A 95 -14.17 -10.75 -7.79
C CYS A 95 -14.13 -11.91 -8.79
N ARG A 96 -14.26 -13.15 -8.31
CA ARG A 96 -14.24 -14.35 -9.17
C ARG A 96 -15.25 -14.28 -10.32
N LYS A 97 -16.48 -13.84 -10.06
CA LYS A 97 -17.55 -13.75 -11.07
C LYS A 97 -17.17 -12.81 -12.22
N CYS A 98 -16.68 -11.61 -11.91
CA CYS A 98 -16.26 -10.64 -12.91
C CYS A 98 -15.02 -11.11 -13.67
N ASN A 99 -14.04 -11.70 -12.98
CA ASN A 99 -12.83 -12.22 -13.60
C ASN A 99 -13.16 -13.33 -14.62
N ILE A 100 -14.04 -14.27 -14.25
CA ILE A 100 -14.53 -15.32 -15.16
C ILE A 100 -15.31 -14.71 -16.33
N LYS A 101 -16.23 -13.76 -16.06
CA LYS A 101 -17.00 -13.07 -17.11
C LYS A 101 -16.08 -12.41 -18.13
N LYS A 102 -15.03 -11.71 -17.69
CA LYS A 102 -14.09 -11.05 -18.59
C LYS A 102 -13.26 -12.07 -19.38
N GLY A 103 -12.67 -13.04 -18.71
CA GLY A 103 -11.86 -14.08 -19.34
C GLY A 103 -10.69 -13.51 -20.15
N ASN A 104 -10.52 -13.98 -21.39
CA ASN A 104 -9.46 -13.57 -22.33
C ASN A 104 -9.83 -12.32 -23.17
N ARG A 105 -10.84 -11.56 -22.74
CA ARG A 105 -11.28 -10.32 -23.37
C ARG A 105 -10.77 -9.11 -22.60
N THR A 106 -10.67 -7.97 -23.27
CA THR A 106 -10.56 -6.66 -22.63
C THR A 106 -11.88 -6.29 -21.91
N PRO A 107 -11.88 -5.33 -20.97
CA PRO A 107 -13.12 -4.87 -20.34
C PRO A 107 -14.17 -4.42 -21.38
N SER A 108 -13.75 -3.69 -22.41
CA SER A 108 -14.64 -3.21 -23.49
C SER A 108 -15.32 -4.37 -24.21
N GLU A 109 -14.57 -5.39 -24.63
CA GLU A 109 -15.12 -6.60 -25.29
C GLU A 109 -16.00 -7.46 -24.37
N ALA A 110 -15.83 -7.32 -23.05
CA ALA A 110 -16.64 -8.00 -22.05
C ALA A 110 -17.89 -7.19 -21.64
N ASN A 111 -18.11 -6.00 -22.21
CA ASN A 111 -19.10 -5.02 -21.78
C ASN A 111 -18.97 -4.72 -20.28
N MET A 112 -17.74 -4.44 -19.86
CA MET A 112 -17.36 -4.13 -18.49
C MET A 112 -16.54 -2.85 -18.47
N MET A 113 -16.77 -2.01 -17.47
CA MET A 113 -16.01 -0.78 -17.27
C MET A 113 -15.18 -0.88 -16.00
N LEU A 114 -13.99 -0.29 -16.04
CA LEU A 114 -13.17 -0.12 -14.85
C LEU A 114 -13.63 1.12 -14.09
N ILE A 115 -13.78 1.00 -12.79
CA ILE A 115 -14.13 2.12 -11.91
C ILE A 115 -12.96 3.11 -11.83
N ARG A 116 -11.72 2.59 -11.80
CA ARG A 116 -10.50 3.40 -11.81
C ARG A 116 -9.48 2.81 -12.76
N LYS A 117 -8.74 3.68 -13.45
CA LYS A 117 -7.60 3.26 -14.26
C LYS A 117 -6.49 2.73 -13.34
N PRO A 118 -5.96 1.51 -13.59
CA PRO A 118 -4.84 0.98 -12.81
C PRO A 118 -3.61 1.89 -12.97
N LYS A 119 -2.99 2.21 -11.84
CA LYS A 119 -1.70 2.92 -11.76
C LYS A 119 -0.95 2.49 -10.50
N SER A 120 0.35 2.77 -10.47
CA SER A 120 1.16 2.56 -9.27
C SER A 120 0.77 3.57 -8.18
N PRO A 121 0.57 3.14 -6.92
CA PRO A 121 0.34 4.06 -5.83
C PRO A 121 1.61 4.85 -5.50
N THR A 122 1.45 6.12 -5.13
CA THR A 122 2.55 6.91 -4.56
C THR A 122 2.92 6.38 -3.18
N ILE A 123 4.13 6.67 -2.70
CA ILE A 123 4.54 6.26 -1.35
C ILE A 123 3.61 6.83 -0.27
N ILE A 124 3.17 8.08 -0.43
CA ILE A 124 2.24 8.75 0.49
C ILE A 124 0.88 8.04 0.47
N SER A 125 0.32 7.79 -0.72
CA SER A 125 -0.94 7.04 -0.87
C SER A 125 -0.84 5.64 -0.24
N TYR A 126 0.28 4.94 -0.46
CA TYR A 126 0.53 3.64 0.16
C TYR A 126 0.61 3.72 1.68
N MET A 127 1.31 4.71 2.23
CA MET A 127 1.34 4.94 3.67
C MET A 127 -0.08 5.15 4.22
N HIS A 128 -0.91 5.99 3.58
CA HIS A 128 -2.30 6.21 4.00
C HIS A 128 -3.13 4.92 3.98
N MET A 129 -3.03 4.14 2.91
CA MET A 129 -3.75 2.87 2.79
C MET A 129 -3.28 1.84 3.82
N SER A 130 -1.98 1.79 4.12
CA SER A 130 -1.42 0.90 5.14
C SER A 130 -1.74 1.35 6.57
N TYR A 131 -1.89 2.67 6.78
CA TYR A 131 -2.15 3.28 8.09
C TYR A 131 -3.48 2.81 8.69
N GLN A 132 -4.50 2.66 7.85
CA GLN A 132 -5.83 2.20 8.28
C GLN A 132 -5.82 0.80 8.92
N PHE A 133 -4.70 0.06 8.86
CA PHE A 133 -4.66 -1.35 9.27
C PHE A 133 -4.00 -1.65 10.62
N ARG A 134 -3.39 -0.71 11.36
CA ARG A 134 -2.92 -0.82 12.79
C ARG A 134 -1.81 0.19 13.09
N HIS A 135 -2.13 1.42 13.50
CA HIS A 135 -1.11 2.34 13.99
C HIS A 135 -1.57 3.07 15.25
N ASP A 136 -0.58 3.44 16.05
CA ASP A 136 -0.75 4.18 17.29
C ASP A 136 -1.45 5.54 17.02
N PRO A 137 -2.45 5.94 17.82
CA PRO A 137 -3.16 7.21 17.64
C PRO A 137 -2.24 8.44 17.59
N SER A 138 -1.08 8.39 18.25
CA SER A 138 -0.07 9.48 18.26
C SER A 138 0.42 9.87 16.85
N TRP A 139 0.28 8.99 15.86
CA TRP A 139 0.72 9.23 14.49
C TRP A 139 -0.21 10.17 13.73
N LYS A 140 -1.48 10.32 14.15
CA LYS A 140 -2.50 11.09 13.43
C LYS A 140 -2.06 12.54 13.17
N LYS A 141 -1.36 13.16 14.13
CA LYS A 141 -0.88 14.55 14.04
C LYS A 141 0.23 14.77 13.00
N TYR A 142 0.91 13.72 12.56
CA TYR A 142 2.06 13.81 11.65
C TYR A 142 1.77 13.37 10.22
N LEU A 143 0.64 12.69 10.00
CA LEU A 143 0.32 12.11 8.69
C LEU A 143 -0.51 13.04 7.81
N TYR A 144 -0.83 14.27 8.27
CA TYR A 144 -1.67 15.25 7.54
C TYR A 144 -2.87 14.57 6.83
N LEU A 145 -3.55 13.70 7.57
CA LEU A 145 -4.69 12.93 7.11
C LEU A 145 -5.95 13.77 7.32
N ASN A 146 -6.30 14.60 6.33
CA ASN A 146 -7.64 15.14 6.17
C ASN A 146 -8.48 14.19 5.33
#